data_AF-A0A8T5BJY7-F1
#
_entry.id   AF-A0A8T5BJY7-F1
#
_cell.length_a   1.000
_cell.length_b   1.000
_cell.length_c   1.000
_cell.angle_alpha   90.00
_cell.angle_beta   90.00
_cell.angle_gamma   90.00
#
_symmetry.space_group_name_H-M   'P 1'
#
loop_
_entity.id
_entity.type
_entity.pdbx_description
1 polymer ?
#
loop_
_entity_poly.entity_id
_entity_poly.type
_entity_poly.pdbx_seq_one_letter_code
_entity_poly.pdbx_strand_id
1 'polypeptide(L)'
;MENRKMIIFGIIISIIFVIVGCIWLSVSVETLDKIAEKFEATEISIWNPPLPDYALPGFEENVMLNISVGILFTLITFLVSFGVGKALGRKK
;
A
#
# COMPACT_ATOMS: atom_id res chain seq x y z
N MET A 1 0.42 5.86 -29.76
CA MET A 1 -0.44 4.78 -29.21
C MET A 1 0.27 3.93 -28.15
N GLU A 2 1.57 3.69 -28.28
CA GLU A 2 2.41 2.94 -27.33
C GLU A 2 2.30 3.46 -25.88
N ASN A 3 2.44 4.79 -25.70
CA ASN A 3 2.40 5.41 -24.37
C ASN A 3 1.09 5.18 -23.61
N ARG A 4 -0.06 5.11 -24.32
CA ARG A 4 -1.36 4.91 -23.66
C ARG A 4 -1.52 3.46 -23.18
N LYS A 5 -1.04 2.49 -23.97
CA LYS A 5 -1.03 1.08 -23.59
C LYS A 5 -0.11 0.82 -22.39
N MET A 6 1.08 1.44 -22.40
CA MET A 6 2.02 1.36 -21.27
C MET A 6 1.43 1.94 -19.98
N ILE A 7 0.77 3.09 -20.05
CA ILE A 7 0.10 3.71 -18.90
C ILE A 7 -0.97 2.77 -18.32
N ILE A 8 -1.84 2.23 -19.18
CA ILE A 8 -2.90 1.31 -18.75
C ILE A 8 -2.29 0.06 -18.11
N PHE A 9 -1.26 -0.51 -18.72
CA PHE A 9 -0.57 -1.68 -18.20
C PHE A 9 0.08 -1.42 -16.84
N GLY A 10 0.72 -0.25 -16.67
CA GLY A 10 1.27 0.19 -15.38
C GLY A 10 0.20 0.29 -14.30
N ILE A 11 -0.95 0.91 -14.60
CA ILE A 11 -2.07 1.01 -13.65
C ILE A 11 -2.59 -0.38 -13.26
N ILE A 12 -2.78 -1.27 -14.24
CA ILE A 12 -3.24 -2.65 -13.97
C ILE A 12 -2.25 -3.38 -13.06
N ILE A 13 -0.95 -3.31 -13.35
CA ILE A 13 0.08 -3.92 -12.51
C ILE A 13 0.05 -3.34 -11.10
N SER A 14 -0.03 -2.01 -10.95
CA SER A 14 -0.10 -1.37 -9.63
C SER A 14 -1.32 -1.83 -8.83
N ILE A 15 -2.50 -1.97 -9.47
CA ILE A 15 -3.69 -2.49 -8.80
C ILE A 15 -3.49 -3.94 -8.34
N ILE A 16 -2.88 -4.79 -9.18
CA ILE A 16 -2.55 -6.18 -8.80
C ILE A 16 -1.63 -6.18 -7.59
N PHE A 17 -0.59 -5.34 -7.56
CA PHE A 17 0.31 -5.23 -6.43
C PHE A 17 -0.38 -4.77 -5.15
N VAL A 18 -1.33 -3.83 -5.23
CA VAL A 18 -2.13 -3.42 -4.06
C VAL A 18 -2.96 -4.60 -3.53
N ILE A 19 -3.65 -5.32 -4.41
CA ILE A 19 -4.50 -6.45 -4.01
C ILE A 19 -3.66 -7.57 -3.36
N VAL A 20 -2.55 -7.96 -4.00
CA VAL A 20 -1.63 -8.95 -3.46
C VAL A 20 -1.00 -8.47 -2.16
N GLY A 21 -0.65 -7.19 -2.09
CA GLY A 21 -0.13 -6.54 -0.89
C GLY A 21 -1.10 -6.65 0.29
N CYS A 22 -2.36 -6.30 0.10
CA CYS A 22 -3.36 -6.30 1.17
C CYS A 22 -3.89 -7.68 1.57
N ILE A 23 -3.76 -8.71 0.72
CA ILE A 23 -4.24 -10.06 1.03
C ILE A 23 -3.12 -10.94 1.58
N TRP A 24 -1.90 -10.79 1.05
CA TRP A 24 -0.80 -11.69 1.34
C TRP A 24 0.30 -11.00 2.14
N LEU A 25 0.75 -9.82 1.70
CA LEU A 25 1.91 -9.17 2.31
C LEU A 25 1.58 -8.45 3.62
N SER A 26 0.35 -7.95 3.79
CA SER A 26 -0.12 -7.37 5.06
C SER A 26 -0.28 -8.42 6.14
N VAL A 27 -0.57 -9.67 5.76
CA VAL A 27 -0.57 -10.83 6.65
C VAL A 27 0.83 -11.41 6.72
N SER A 28 1.89 -10.62 6.48
CA SER A 28 3.25 -11.04 6.78
C SER A 28 3.28 -11.41 8.24
N VAL A 29 3.21 -12.71 8.50
CA VAL A 29 3.34 -13.29 9.82
C VAL A 29 4.69 -12.80 10.30
N GLU A 30 4.69 -11.81 11.19
CA GLU A 30 5.90 -11.27 11.78
C GLU A 30 6.55 -12.43 12.52
N THR A 31 7.49 -13.09 11.83
CA THR A 31 8.00 -14.39 12.29
C THR A 31 8.73 -14.22 13.62
N LEU A 32 9.28 -13.04 13.88
CA LEU A 32 9.84 -12.64 15.16
C LEU A 32 8.75 -12.51 16.23
N ASP A 33 7.61 -11.88 15.95
CA ASP A 33 6.50 -11.80 16.89
C ASP A 33 5.95 -13.17 17.24
N LYS A 34 5.78 -14.06 16.24
CA LYS A 34 5.39 -15.45 16.49
C LYS A 34 6.39 -16.25 17.29
N ILE A 35 7.68 -15.89 17.25
CA ILE A 35 8.69 -16.49 18.13
C ILE A 35 8.63 -15.84 19.51
N ALA A 36 8.49 -14.53 19.61
CA ALA A 36 8.40 -13.78 20.86
C ALA A 36 7.16 -14.18 21.69
N GLU A 37 5.99 -14.34 21.05
CA GLU A 37 4.76 -14.87 21.65
C GLU A 37 5.00 -16.24 22.31
N LYS A 38 5.83 -17.11 21.71
CA LYS A 38 6.17 -18.43 22.30
C LYS A 38 7.00 -18.34 23.57
N PHE A 39 7.68 -17.22 23.78
CA PHE A 39 8.45 -16.93 25.00
C PHE A 39 7.68 -16.02 25.97
N GLU A 40 6.37 -15.85 25.77
CA GLU A 40 5.51 -14.96 26.58
C GLU A 40 5.98 -13.50 26.59
N ALA A 41 6.76 -13.10 25.58
CA ALA A 41 7.16 -11.72 25.42
C ALA A 41 5.94 -10.89 25.02
N THR A 42 5.79 -9.72 25.65
CA THR A 42 4.72 -8.77 25.35
C THR A 42 5.29 -7.58 24.59
N GLU A 43 4.58 -7.17 23.55
CA GLU A 43 4.94 -5.97 22.82
C GLU A 43 4.56 -4.73 23.66
N ILE A 44 5.51 -3.81 23.82
CA ILE A 44 5.27 -2.52 24.45
C ILE A 44 5.52 -1.46 23.39
N SER A 45 4.43 -0.92 22.84
CA SER A 45 4.54 0.18 21.89
C SER A 45 4.95 1.47 22.61
N ILE A 46 6.14 1.97 22.30
CA ILE A 46 6.65 3.26 22.81
C ILE A 46 6.02 4.43 22.01
N TRP A 47 5.55 4.16 20.80
CA TRP A 47 4.92 5.14 19.92
C TRP A 47 3.93 4.43 19.00
N ASN A 48 2.69 4.91 18.96
CA ASN A 48 1.67 4.38 18.07
C ASN A 48 1.83 5.02 16.68
N PRO A 49 2.24 4.24 15.66
CA PRO A 49 2.33 4.77 14.31
C PRO A 49 0.91 5.13 13.81
N PRO A 50 0.79 6.09 12.87
CA PRO A 50 -0.50 6.45 12.28
C PRO A 50 -1.21 5.29 11.54
N LEU A 51 -0.43 4.31 11.07
CA LEU A 51 -0.88 3.10 10.37
C LEU A 51 -0.13 1.89 10.97
N PRO A 52 -0.60 1.34 12.10
CA PRO A 52 -0.03 0.11 12.67
C PRO A 52 -0.26 -1.05 11.69
N ASP A 53 0.76 -1.89 11.50
CA ASP A 53 0.74 -3.08 10.63
C ASP A 53 0.23 -2.82 9.21
N TYR A 54 0.43 -1.61 8.69
CA TYR A 54 -0.09 -1.14 7.40
C TYR A 54 -1.62 -1.20 7.28
N ALA A 55 -2.31 -1.25 8.41
CA ALA A 55 -3.75 -1.29 8.52
C ALA A 55 -4.32 0.09 8.90
N LEU A 56 -5.56 0.34 8.48
CA LEU A 56 -6.29 1.52 8.93
C LEU A 56 -6.79 1.33 10.35
N PRO A 57 -6.44 2.22 11.29
CA PRO A 57 -6.85 2.08 12.69
C PRO A 57 -8.38 2.09 12.80
N GLY A 58 -8.92 1.10 13.51
CA GLY A 58 -10.37 0.88 13.64
C GLY A 58 -11.02 0.14 12.46
N PHE A 59 -10.25 -0.24 11.44
CA PHE A 59 -10.67 -1.07 10.31
C PHE A 59 -9.65 -2.17 10.00
N GLU A 60 -8.88 -2.62 11.00
CA GLU A 60 -7.74 -3.52 10.77
C GLU A 60 -8.16 -4.83 10.07
N GLU A 61 -9.32 -5.37 10.45
CA GLU A 61 -9.86 -6.62 9.88
C GLU A 61 -10.55 -6.43 8.51
N ASN A 62 -10.77 -5.18 8.07
CA ASN A 62 -11.51 -4.90 6.84
C ASN A 62 -10.60 -4.83 5.61
N VAL A 63 -10.25 -6.02 5.09
CA VAL A 63 -9.41 -6.19 3.90
C VAL A 63 -9.93 -5.41 2.68
N MET A 64 -11.25 -5.38 2.47
CA MET A 64 -11.86 -4.68 1.33
C MET A 64 -11.66 -3.16 1.42
N LEU A 65 -11.75 -2.61 2.63
CA LEU A 65 -11.50 -1.20 2.88
C LEU A 65 -10.02 -0.86 2.68
N ASN A 66 -9.11 -1.69 3.18
CA ASN A 66 -7.67 -1.52 2.98
C ASN A 66 -7.29 -1.56 1.48
N ILE A 67 -7.84 -2.50 0.70
CA ILE A 67 -7.66 -2.54 -0.76
C ILE A 67 -8.18 -1.26 -1.41
N SER A 68 -9.39 -0.82 -1.03
CA SER A 68 -10.03 0.36 -1.63
C SER A 68 -9.20 1.62 -1.38
N VAL A 69 -8.69 1.80 -0.16
CA VAL A 69 -7.81 2.93 0.20
C VAL A 69 -6.46 2.82 -0.51
N GLY A 70 -5.87 1.63 -0.58
CA GLY A 70 -4.63 1.39 -1.33
C GLY A 70 -4.75 1.75 -2.81
N ILE A 71 -5.86 1.35 -3.46
CA ILE A 71 -6.14 1.70 -4.86
C ILE A 71 -6.31 3.21 -5.01
N LEU A 72 -7.06 3.85 -4.11
CA LEU A 72 -7.28 5.30 -4.13
C LEU A 72 -5.96 6.07 -4.07
N PHE A 73 -5.10 5.77 -3.09
CA PHE A 73 -3.80 6.45 -2.96
C PHE A 73 -2.84 6.13 -4.12
N THR A 74 -2.92 4.93 -4.70
CA THR A 74 -2.16 4.59 -5.91
C THR A 74 -2.59 5.47 -7.09
N LEU A 75 -3.90 5.65 -7.30
CA LEU A 75 -4.41 6.53 -8.36
C LEU A 75 -4.07 7.99 -8.13
N ILE A 76 -4.13 8.47 -6.87
CA ILE A 76 -3.69 9.83 -6.50
C ILE A 76 -2.21 10.02 -6.82
N THR A 77 -1.37 9.07 -6.42
CA THR A 77 0.08 9.09 -6.70
C THR A 77 0.35 9.13 -8.20
N PHE A 78 -0.39 8.33 -8.99
CA PHE A 78 -0.30 8.36 -10.43
C PHE A 78 -0.71 9.72 -11.02
N LEU A 79 -1.82 10.30 -10.55
CA LEU A 79 -2.31 11.61 -10.99
C LEU A 79 -1.29 12.72 -10.70
N VAL A 80 -0.73 12.74 -9.49
CA VAL A 80 0.30 13.70 -9.09
C VAL A 80 1.55 13.53 -9.94
N SER A 81 2.04 12.30 -10.09
CA SER A 81 3.24 12.00 -10.88
C SER A 81 3.07 12.40 -12.34
N PHE A 82 1.90 12.10 -12.92
CA PHE A 82 1.55 12.52 -14.28
C PHE A 82 1.46 14.05 -14.40
N GLY A 83 0.84 14.72 -13.42
CA GLY A 83 0.74 16.17 -13.35
C GLY A 83 2.11 16.84 -13.30
N VAL A 84 3.01 16.34 -12.44
CA VAL A 84 4.40 16.81 -12.32
C VAL A 84 5.16 16.56 -13.62
N GLY A 85 5.07 15.35 -14.19
CA GLY A 85 5.71 15.03 -15.47
C GLY A 85 5.25 15.95 -16.59
N LYS A 86 3.94 16.28 -16.65
CA LYS A 86 3.39 17.23 -17.62
C LYS A 86 3.85 18.67 -17.37
N ALA A 87 3.97 19.09 -16.12
CA ALA A 87 4.45 20.42 -15.74
C ALA A 87 5.94 20.61 -16.08
N LEU A 88 6.76 19.59 -15.83
CA LEU A 88 8.20 19.61 -16.15
C LEU A 88 8.47 19.44 -17.65
N GLY A 89 7.69 18.59 -18.32
CA GLY A 89 7.76 18.38 -19.76
C GLY A 89 7.35 19.59 -20.61
N ARG A 90 6.79 20.64 -19.99
CA ARG A 90 6.49 21.92 -20.64
C ARG A 90 7.72 22.82 -20.85
N LYS A 91 8.93 22.36 -20.57
CA LYS A 91 10.18 23.01 -21.05
C LYS A 91 10.72 22.34 -22.32
N LYS A 92 10.02 22.58 -23.43
CA LYS A 92 10.55 22.91 -24.77
C LYS A 92 9.41 23.39 -25.65
#